data_AF-A0A7T4DIW8-F1
#
_entry.id   AF-A0A7T4DIW8-F1
#
_cell.length_a   1.000
_cell.length_b   1.000
_cell.length_c   1.000
_cell.angle_alpha   90.00
_cell.angle_beta   90.00
_cell.angle_gamma   90.00
#
_symmetry.space_group_name_H-M   'P 1'
#
loop_
_entity.id
_entity.type
_entity.pdbx_description
1 polymer ?
#
loop_
_entity_poly.entity_id
_entity_poly.type
_entity_poly.pdbx_seq_one_letter_code
_entity_poly.pdbx_strand_id
1 'polypeptide(L)'
;MTFPDADSADEVSYNPRVGIDPEIAEWGASDFWKSIRFSERLKMLMVFVNAEIDIYDYDCTGAPAARSTVTSTFADESDRRREAGLFPAMAAPEPEPPSWTSASSPRTSSVDRFMGRDFPAHGNGTARS
;
A
#
# COMPACT_ATOMS: atom_id res chain seq x y z
N MET A 1 19.96 -26.29 35.34
CA MET A 1 19.06 -27.40 35.66
C MET A 1 19.40 -28.51 34.69
N THR A 2 19.95 -29.61 35.18
CA THR A 2 20.38 -30.74 34.35
C THR A 2 19.41 -31.89 34.63
N PHE A 3 18.76 -32.39 33.59
CA PHE A 3 17.75 -33.44 33.72
C PHE A 3 18.42 -34.81 33.98
N PRO A 4 17.78 -35.68 34.77
CA PRO A 4 18.42 -36.89 35.30
C PRO A 4 18.52 -38.06 34.31
N ASP A 5 17.77 -38.08 33.20
CA ASP A 5 17.86 -39.11 32.15
C ASP A 5 17.34 -38.63 30.79
N ALA A 6 17.61 -39.38 29.72
CA ALA A 6 17.26 -39.00 28.35
C ALA A 6 15.75 -39.04 28.06
N ASP A 7 15.02 -39.95 28.72
CA ASP A 7 13.57 -40.10 28.54
C ASP A 7 12.78 -38.96 29.23
N SER A 8 13.34 -38.30 30.25
CA SER A 8 12.72 -37.10 30.85
C SER A 8 12.85 -35.83 30.00
N ALA A 9 13.59 -35.87 28.89
CA ALA A 9 13.70 -34.77 27.92
C ALA A 9 12.69 -34.87 26.76
N ASP A 10 12.13 -36.06 26.50
CA ASP A 10 11.27 -36.32 25.33
C ASP A 10 9.84 -35.78 25.46
N GLU A 11 9.42 -35.33 26.65
CA GLU A 11 8.08 -34.80 26.90
C GLU A 11 7.99 -33.28 27.09
N VAL A 12 9.05 -32.53 26.74
CA VAL A 12 9.04 -31.06 26.83
C VAL A 12 9.07 -30.43 25.44
N SER A 13 7.91 -30.42 24.79
CA SER A 13 7.65 -29.56 23.63
C SER A 13 7.43 -28.12 24.10
N TYR A 14 8.50 -27.34 24.26
CA TYR A 14 8.39 -25.91 24.53
C TYR A 14 8.50 -25.10 23.23
N ASN A 15 7.46 -24.32 22.91
CA ASN A 15 7.52 -23.34 21.82
C ASN A 15 8.36 -22.13 22.29
N PRO A 16 9.54 -21.86 21.70
CA PRO A 16 10.46 -20.84 22.18
C PRO A 16 9.92 -19.41 22.08
N ARG A 17 8.77 -19.19 21.45
CA ARG A 17 8.10 -17.87 21.38
C ARG A 17 7.15 -17.57 22.55
N VAL A 18 6.82 -18.57 23.37
CA VAL A 18 5.82 -18.45 24.45
C VAL A 18 6.42 -17.86 25.74
N GLY A 19 7.75 -17.84 25.87
CA GLY A 19 8.42 -17.37 27.10
C GLY A 19 8.61 -15.85 27.23
N ILE A 20 8.24 -15.04 26.22
CA ILE A 20 8.51 -13.60 26.24
C ILE A 20 7.33 -12.80 26.80
N ASP A 21 6.09 -13.27 26.65
CA ASP A 21 4.92 -12.56 27.16
C ASP A 21 3.68 -13.49 27.17
N PRO A 22 3.04 -13.73 28.33
CA PRO A 22 1.83 -14.57 28.40
C PRO A 22 0.66 -14.02 27.55
N GLU A 23 0.66 -12.74 27.16
CA GLU A 23 -0.38 -12.17 26.29
C GLU A 23 -0.20 -12.52 24.79
N ILE A 24 0.99 -12.92 24.33
CA ILE A 24 1.25 -13.16 22.89
C ILE A 24 0.44 -14.34 22.34
N ALA A 25 0.14 -15.34 23.17
CA ALA A 25 -0.75 -16.44 22.76
C ALA A 25 -2.19 -15.95 22.54
N GLU A 26 -2.65 -14.97 23.33
CA GLU A 26 -3.94 -14.30 23.17
C GLU A 26 -3.94 -13.32 21.99
N TRP A 27 -2.78 -12.75 21.64
CA TRP A 27 -2.67 -11.86 20.49
C TRP A 27 -3.09 -12.56 19.22
N GLY A 28 -2.59 -13.76 18.93
CA GLY A 28 -3.00 -14.52 17.74
C GLY A 28 -4.50 -14.82 17.64
N ALA A 29 -5.20 -14.83 18.78
CA ALA A 29 -6.66 -14.97 18.88
C ALA A 29 -7.40 -13.63 18.93
N SER A 30 -6.70 -12.50 19.08
CA SER A 30 -7.33 -11.17 19.13
C SER A 30 -7.89 -10.80 17.76
N ASP A 31 -8.98 -10.04 17.75
CA ASP A 31 -9.58 -9.54 16.51
C ASP A 31 -8.61 -8.70 15.66
N PHE A 32 -7.54 -8.19 16.28
CA PHE A 32 -6.49 -7.43 15.63
C PHE A 32 -5.45 -8.32 14.93
N TRP A 33 -5.01 -9.44 15.54
CA TRP A 33 -4.02 -10.35 14.91
C TRP A 33 -4.60 -11.62 14.30
N LYS A 34 -5.92 -11.82 14.36
CA LYS A 34 -6.57 -12.96 13.71
C LYS A 34 -6.15 -13.07 12.25
N SER A 35 -6.10 -14.30 11.76
CA SER A 35 -5.75 -14.60 10.37
C SER A 35 -6.82 -14.04 9.41
N ILE A 36 -6.71 -12.76 9.05
CA ILE A 36 -7.46 -12.14 7.96
C ILE A 36 -6.89 -12.55 6.61
N ARG A 37 -7.78 -12.77 5.63
CA ARG A 37 -7.37 -13.16 4.27
C ARG A 37 -6.51 -12.05 3.68
N PHE A 38 -5.51 -12.41 2.86
CA PHE A 38 -4.64 -11.42 2.22
C PHE A 38 -5.42 -10.34 1.44
N SER A 39 -6.48 -10.72 0.73
CA SER A 39 -7.37 -9.79 0.05
C SER A 39 -8.07 -8.80 0.98
N GLU A 40 -8.38 -9.23 2.21
CA GLU A 40 -9.01 -8.41 3.24
C GLU A 40 -8.00 -7.43 3.83
N ARG A 41 -6.75 -7.88 4.07
CA ARG A 41 -5.62 -7.00 4.42
C ARG A 41 -5.43 -5.89 3.41
N LEU A 42 -5.43 -6.22 2.12
CA LEU A 42 -5.27 -5.23 1.05
C LEU A 42 -6.42 -4.21 1.05
N LYS A 43 -7.67 -4.65 1.26
CA LYS A 43 -8.81 -3.73 1.35
C LYS A 43 -8.68 -2.77 2.53
N MET A 44 -8.30 -3.27 3.70
CA MET A 44 -8.09 -2.43 4.89
C MET A 44 -6.94 -1.44 4.67
N LEU A 45 -5.84 -1.89 4.07
CA LEU A 45 -4.72 -1.01 3.74
C LEU A 45 -5.13 0.07 2.73
N MET A 46 -5.97 -0.27 1.75
CA MET A 46 -6.49 0.71 0.80
C MET A 46 -7.39 1.75 1.47
N VAL A 47 -8.22 1.35 2.46
CA VAL A 47 -9.02 2.28 3.26
C VAL A 47 -8.12 3.25 4.03
N PHE A 48 -7.07 2.75 4.67
CA PHE A 48 -6.11 3.58 5.40
C PHE A 48 -5.40 4.56 4.46
N VAL A 49 -4.89 4.08 3.32
CA VAL A 49 -4.19 4.92 2.34
C VAL A 49 -5.13 5.99 1.77
N ASN A 50 -6.39 5.66 1.48
CA ASN A 50 -7.35 6.64 0.99
C ASN A 50 -7.65 7.72 2.04
N ALA A 51 -7.81 7.34 3.31
CA ALA A 51 -8.03 8.31 4.38
C ALA A 51 -6.82 9.25 4.53
N GLU A 52 -5.60 8.73 4.41
CA GLU A 52 -4.38 9.52 4.46
C GLU A 52 -4.28 10.49 3.28
N ILE A 53 -4.62 10.04 2.06
CA ILE A 53 -4.70 10.90 0.87
C ILE A 53 -5.70 12.03 1.10
N ASP A 54 -6.91 11.74 1.61
CA ASP A 54 -7.94 12.74 1.87
C ASP A 54 -7.48 13.77 2.92
N ILE A 55 -6.78 13.34 3.97
CA ILE A 55 -6.22 14.24 5.00
C ILE A 55 -5.26 15.24 4.35
N TYR A 56 -4.29 14.75 3.56
CA TYR A 56 -3.33 15.63 2.90
C TYR A 56 -3.95 16.50 1.82
N ASP A 57 -4.88 15.96 1.03
CA ASP A 57 -5.59 16.73 0.01
C ASP A 57 -6.38 17.87 0.66
N TYR A 58 -7.15 17.60 1.72
CA TYR A 58 -7.85 18.65 2.43
C TYR A 58 -6.89 19.71 3.01
N ASP A 59 -5.80 19.29 3.66
CA ASP A 59 -4.84 20.22 4.24
C ASP A 59 -4.22 21.14 3.17
N CYS A 60 -3.79 20.55 2.05
CA CYS A 60 -3.08 21.27 1.00
C CYS A 60 -4.00 22.12 0.11
N THR A 61 -5.17 21.60 -0.26
CA THR A 61 -6.02 22.18 -1.32
C THR A 61 -7.36 22.70 -0.78
N GLY A 62 -7.84 22.17 0.34
CA GLY A 62 -9.19 22.45 0.85
C GLY A 62 -10.28 21.73 0.06
N ALA A 63 -9.95 20.63 -0.62
CA ALA A 63 -10.88 19.88 -1.46
C ALA A 63 -12.20 19.51 -0.73
N PRO A 64 -13.37 19.92 -1.24
CA PRO A 64 -14.66 19.61 -0.62
C PRO A 64 -14.95 18.10 -0.53
N ALA A 65 -14.41 17.31 -1.47
CA ALA A 65 -14.58 15.86 -1.47
C ALA A 65 -13.88 15.20 -0.26
N ALA A 66 -12.69 15.68 0.11
CA ALA A 66 -11.94 15.19 1.25
C ALA A 66 -12.50 15.67 2.61
N ARG A 67 -13.34 16.72 2.60
CA ARG A 67 -13.92 17.30 3.82
C ARG A 67 -14.73 16.30 4.65
N SER A 68 -15.41 15.36 4.01
CA SER A 68 -16.24 14.36 4.69
C SER A 68 -15.42 13.33 5.47
N THR A 69 -14.16 13.15 5.12
CA THR A 69 -13.27 12.13 5.69
C THR A 69 -12.48 12.67 6.89
N VAL A 70 -12.39 14.00 7.04
CA VAL A 70 -11.66 14.66 8.13
C VAL A 70 -12.58 15.14 9.26
N THR A 71 -12.03 15.16 10.48
CA THR A 71 -12.75 15.68 11.65
C THR A 71 -12.95 17.19 11.55
N SER A 72 -13.97 17.73 12.24
CA SER A 72 -14.22 19.19 12.28
C SER A 72 -13.02 19.95 12.86
N THR A 73 -12.41 19.45 13.93
CA THR A 73 -11.27 20.09 14.57
C THR A 73 -10.08 20.21 13.61
N PHE A 74 -9.78 19.16 12.85
CA PHE A 74 -8.71 19.18 11.85
C PHE A 74 -9.03 20.16 10.71
N ALA A 75 -10.29 20.17 10.25
CA ALA A 75 -10.73 21.07 9.20
C ALA A 75 -10.57 22.54 9.63
N ASP A 76 -11.07 22.89 10.82
CA ASP A 76 -10.99 24.26 11.35
C ASP A 76 -9.53 24.73 11.52
N GLU A 77 -8.62 23.84 11.91
CA GLU A 77 -7.20 24.16 11.99
C GLU A 77 -6.56 24.38 10.62
N SER A 78 -6.87 23.50 9.67
CA SER A 78 -6.37 23.57 8.28
C SER A 78 -6.86 24.85 7.60
N ASP A 79 -8.14 25.18 7.77
CA ASP A 79 -8.76 26.37 7.20
C ASP A 79 -8.17 27.64 7.81
N ARG A 80 -7.94 27.67 9.13
CA ARG A 80 -7.23 28.78 9.78
C ARG A 80 -5.81 28.97 9.25
N ARG A 81 -5.07 27.88 9.01
CA ARG A 81 -3.72 27.93 8.43
C ARG A 81 -3.75 28.48 6.99
N ARG A 82 -4.78 28.12 6.23
CA ARG A 82 -5.03 28.60 4.85
C ARG A 82 -5.40 30.08 4.82
N GLU A 83 -6.33 30.51 5.67
CA GLU A 83 -6.75 31.91 5.82
C GLU A 83 -5.59 32.81 6.26
N ALA A 84 -4.74 32.31 7.15
CA ALA A 84 -3.53 33.00 7.59
C ALA A 84 -2.44 33.10 6.50
N GLY A 85 -2.61 32.42 5.36
CA GLY A 85 -1.66 32.42 4.26
C GLY A 85 -0.29 31.85 4.63
N LEU A 86 -0.24 30.95 5.64
CA LEU A 86 1.01 30.35 6.11
C LEU A 86 1.69 29.46 5.06
N PHE A 87 0.89 28.93 4.13
CA PHE A 87 1.35 28.07 3.04
C PHE A 87 0.72 28.53 1.72
N PRO A 88 1.43 28.41 0.58
CA PRO A 88 0.84 28.63 -0.72
C PRO A 88 -0.24 27.55 -0.96
N ALA A 89 -1.43 27.98 -1.38
CA ALA A 89 -2.47 27.04 -1.80
C ALA A 89 -1.98 26.27 -3.04
N MET A 90 -1.81 24.96 -2.92
CA MET A 90 -1.48 24.13 -4.06
C MET A 90 -2.76 23.89 -4.87
N ALA A 91 -2.76 24.30 -6.14
CA ALA A 91 -3.82 23.93 -7.07
C ALA A 91 -3.43 22.64 -7.79
N ALA A 92 -4.34 21.66 -7.86
CA ALA A 92 -4.16 20.53 -8.75
C ALA A 92 -4.11 21.07 -10.21
N PRO A 93 -3.09 20.69 -11.00
CA PRO A 93 -3.06 21.08 -12.40
C PRO A 93 -4.27 20.49 -13.12
N GLU A 94 -4.90 21.25 -14.03
CA GLU A 94 -5.91 20.68 -14.90
C GLU A 94 -5.29 19.52 -15.70
N PRO A 95 -5.94 18.34 -15.73
CA PRO A 95 -5.44 17.24 -16.52
C PRO A 95 -5.49 17.63 -18.00
N GLU A 96 -4.32 17.69 -18.65
CA GLU A 96 -4.27 17.87 -20.10
C GLU A 96 -5.02 16.70 -20.78
N PRO A 97 -5.83 16.97 -21.82
CA PRO A 97 -6.50 15.92 -22.55
C PRO A 97 -5.46 14.96 -23.14
N PRO A 98 -5.69 13.64 -23.09
CA PRO A 98 -4.73 12.68 -23.61
C PRO A 98 -4.49 12.94 -25.10
N SER A 99 -3.24 13.16 -25.49
CA SER A 99 -2.84 13.26 -26.89
C SER A 99 -2.58 11.86 -27.44
N TRP A 100 -3.49 11.39 -28.30
CA TRP A 100 -3.28 10.14 -29.01
C TRP A 100 -2.28 10.36 -30.14
N THR A 101 -1.23 9.53 -30.16
CA THR A 101 -0.35 9.45 -31.33
C THR A 101 -1.04 8.63 -32.44
N SER A 102 -0.63 8.85 -33.69
CA SER A 102 -1.12 8.02 -34.80
C SER A 102 -0.78 6.54 -34.55
N ALA A 103 -1.69 5.66 -34.91
CA ALA A 103 -1.48 4.22 -34.78
C ALA A 103 -0.18 3.81 -35.50
N SER A 104 0.70 3.08 -34.81
CA SER A 104 1.86 2.47 -35.45
C SER A 104 1.38 1.43 -36.46
N SER A 105 2.11 1.26 -37.58
CA SER A 105 1.83 0.19 -38.53
C SER A 105 1.74 -1.16 -37.82
N PRO A 106 0.74 -2.00 -38.16
CA PRO A 106 0.58 -3.31 -37.55
C PRO A 106 1.86 -4.12 -37.72
N ARG A 107 2.35 -4.70 -36.63
CA ARG A 107 3.45 -5.65 -36.69
C ARG A 107 2.92 -6.95 -37.29
N THR A 108 3.61 -7.48 -38.30
CA THR A 108 3.29 -8.80 -38.86
C THR A 108 3.39 -9.86 -37.76
N SER A 109 2.30 -10.60 -37.54
CA SER A 109 2.28 -11.75 -36.63
C SER A 109 2.94 -12.95 -37.32
N SER A 110 3.79 -13.67 -36.60
CA SER A 110 4.42 -14.92 -37.05
C SER A 110 4.34 -15.96 -35.94
N VAL A 111 4.40 -17.25 -36.31
CA VAL A 111 4.48 -18.36 -35.35
C VAL A 111 5.72 -18.21 -34.47
N ASP A 112 6.85 -17.77 -35.04
CA ASP A 112 8.09 -17.58 -34.27
C ASP A 112 7.97 -16.45 -33.24
N ARG A 113 7.22 -15.39 -33.53
CA ARG A 113 6.89 -14.32 -32.58
C ARG A 113 5.97 -14.79 -31.46
N PHE A 114 4.96 -15.59 -31.81
CA PHE A 114 4.07 -16.21 -30.82
C PHE A 114 4.84 -17.15 -29.88
N MET A 115 5.80 -17.89 -30.41
CA MET A 115 6.64 -18.82 -29.67
C MET A 115 7.84 -18.16 -28.98
N GLY A 116 7.99 -16.83 -29.08
CA GLY A 116 9.06 -16.08 -28.43
C GLY A 116 10.48 -16.38 -28.95
N ARG A 117 10.60 -16.90 -30.18
CA ARG A 117 11.88 -17.27 -30.81
C ARG A 117 12.58 -16.10 -31.48
N ASP A 118 11.83 -15.06 -31.83
CA ASP A 118 12.33 -13.86 -32.51
C ASP A 118 12.38 -12.62 -31.59
N PHE A 119 12.32 -12.82 -30.27
CA PHE A 119 12.49 -11.71 -29.35
C PHE A 119 13.88 -11.08 -29.52
N PRO A 120 13.99 -9.75 -29.55
CA PRO A 120 15.29 -9.09 -29.56
C PRO A 120 16.12 -9.55 -28.36
N ALA A 121 17.37 -9.99 -28.60
CA ALA A 121 18.30 -10.42 -27.56
C ALA A 121 18.69 -9.29 -26.59
N HIS A 122 18.42 -8.04 -26.98
CA HIS A 122 18.57 -6.87 -26.13
C HIS A 122 17.16 -6.43 -25.71
N GLY A 123 16.85 -6.58 -24.42
CA GLY A 123 15.60 -6.09 -23.83
C GLY A 123 15.34 -4.61 -24.18
N ASN A 124 14.10 -4.17 -23.94
CA ASN A 124 13.54 -2.83 -24.22
C ASN A 124 14.55 -1.88 -24.88
N GLY A 125 14.58 -1.86 -26.22
CA GLY A 125 15.49 -1.01 -26.98
C GLY A 125 15.52 0.42 -26.42
N THR A 126 16.70 1.05 -26.48
CA THR A 126 16.98 2.39 -25.94
C THR A 126 15.76 3.29 -26.01
N ALA A 127 15.25 3.70 -24.84
CA ALA A 127 14.27 4.76 -24.73
C ALA A 127 14.81 5.95 -25.54
N ARG A 128 14.09 6.30 -26.63
CA ARG A 128 14.46 7.45 -27.44
C ARG A 128 14.33 8.70 -26.57
N SER A 129 15.43 9.44 -26.47
CA SER A 129 15.49 10.82 -25.96
C SER A 129 14.59 11.75 -26.76
#